data_AF-A7SAW1-F1
#
_entry.id   AF-A7SAW1-F1
#
_cell.length_a   1.000
_cell.length_b   1.000
_cell.length_c   1.000
_cell.angle_alpha   90.00
_cell.angle_beta   90.00
_cell.angle_gamma   90.00
#
_symmetry.space_group_name_H-M   'P 1'
#
loop_
_entity.id
_entity.type
_entity.pdbx_description
1 polymer ?
#
loop_
_entity_poly.entity_id
_entity_poly.type
_entity_poly.pdbx_seq_one_letter_code
_entity_poly.pdbx_strand_id
1 'polypeptide(L)'
;MTLSTYQKNTWGDFLEMLVPQALQVAFEEDPEFRQGLPLNYLNYSGVANSDTVTKERSDFLRRVEKLMTKLISHAPVDAAADQMAVRMLQDALPPVLTEAERSHSVYGSGASWEDGKIVNMMTITGDTDVRLIRRGVARLVSEADCVCIYHTMENSRVYHEVQPERVEFETEAGPSIECILNAFPNFVKVKDLPHDNLEFKVDMVTMLYEKGVLVTKE
;
A
#
# COMPACT_ATOMS: atom_id res chain seq x y z
N MET A 1 2.77 17.32 -28.44
CA MET A 1 2.42 16.81 -27.10
C MET A 1 3.27 15.58 -26.85
N THR A 2 4.06 15.55 -25.79
CA THR A 2 4.86 14.39 -25.38
C THR A 2 4.18 13.75 -24.17
N LEU A 3 3.99 12.43 -24.21
CA LEU A 3 3.51 11.65 -23.06
C LEU A 3 4.69 10.86 -22.49
N SER A 4 5.12 11.19 -21.27
CA SER A 4 6.19 10.50 -20.56
C SER A 4 5.64 9.69 -19.39
N THR A 5 6.21 8.52 -19.12
CA THR A 5 5.82 7.62 -18.03
C THR A 5 7.04 6.84 -17.52
N TYR A 6 6.86 6.00 -16.51
CA TYR A 6 7.86 5.07 -15.98
C TYR A 6 9.06 5.72 -15.25
N GLN A 7 8.90 6.96 -14.76
CA GLN A 7 9.89 7.59 -13.89
C GLN A 7 9.93 6.87 -12.53
N LYS A 8 11.14 6.55 -12.04
CA LYS A 8 11.37 5.86 -10.75
C LYS A 8 10.61 4.53 -10.58
N ASN A 9 10.45 3.78 -11.67
CA ASN A 9 9.76 2.49 -11.67
C ASN A 9 10.64 1.35 -12.23
N THR A 10 11.88 1.26 -11.75
CA THR A 10 12.83 0.20 -12.12
C THR A 10 12.99 -0.83 -11.01
N TRP A 11 13.62 -1.97 -11.33
CA TRP A 11 14.07 -2.92 -10.31
C TRP A 11 15.03 -2.29 -9.30
N GLY A 12 15.81 -1.28 -9.70
CA GLY A 12 16.67 -0.52 -8.79
C GLY A 12 15.85 0.24 -7.75
N ASP A 13 14.82 0.97 -8.18
CA ASP A 13 13.92 1.71 -7.29
C ASP A 13 13.20 0.76 -6.31
N PHE A 14 12.81 -0.43 -6.78
CA PHE A 14 12.21 -1.46 -5.93
C PHE A 14 13.21 -2.01 -4.89
N LEU A 15 14.44 -2.32 -5.30
CA LEU A 15 15.48 -2.80 -4.40
C LEU A 15 15.93 -1.73 -3.39
N GLU A 16 15.95 -0.45 -3.77
CA GLU A 16 16.19 0.67 -2.86
C GLU A 16 15.14 0.75 -1.75
N MET A 17 13.93 0.25 -1.99
CA MET A 17 12.88 0.15 -0.99
C MET A 17 12.93 -1.16 -0.20
N LEU A 18 13.19 -2.29 -0.86
CA LEU A 18 13.18 -3.63 -0.27
C LEU A 18 14.38 -3.89 0.64
N VAL A 19 15.59 -3.56 0.19
CA VAL A 19 16.84 -3.92 0.89
C VAL A 19 16.93 -3.29 2.28
N PRO A 20 16.60 -1.99 2.50
CA PRO A 20 16.60 -1.42 3.84
C PRO A 20 15.60 -2.10 4.77
N GLN A 21 14.42 -2.48 4.29
CA GLN A 21 13.41 -3.19 5.09
C GLN A 21 13.88 -4.60 5.45
N ALA A 22 14.45 -5.33 4.49
CA ALA A 22 15.03 -6.65 4.73
C ALA A 22 16.13 -6.59 5.80
N LEU A 23 16.93 -5.52 5.84
CA LEU A 23 17.95 -5.31 6.86
C LEU A 23 17.35 -5.09 8.24
N GLN A 24 16.25 -4.33 8.36
CA GLN A 24 15.58 -4.16 9.65
C GLN A 24 15.07 -5.50 10.20
N VAL A 25 14.38 -6.28 9.35
CA VAL A 25 13.90 -7.63 9.71
C VAL A 25 15.07 -8.52 10.14
N ALA A 26 16.16 -8.55 9.35
CA ALA A 26 17.35 -9.32 9.69
C ALA A 26 18.01 -8.87 11.02
N PHE A 27 18.02 -7.57 11.31
CA PHE A 27 18.55 -7.03 12.56
C PHE A 27 17.71 -7.38 13.77
N GLU A 28 16.42 -7.68 13.62
CA GLU A 28 15.53 -8.10 14.70
C GLU A 28 15.61 -9.61 14.91
N GLU A 29 15.61 -10.38 13.83
CA GLU A 29 15.40 -11.83 13.89
C GLU A 29 16.70 -12.65 13.90
N ASP A 30 17.79 -12.14 13.31
CA ASP A 30 18.99 -12.92 13.05
C ASP A 30 20.24 -12.36 13.77
N PRO A 31 20.71 -13.03 14.84
CA PRO A 31 21.91 -12.62 15.56
C PRO A 31 23.16 -12.50 14.68
N GLU A 32 23.22 -13.20 13.54
CA GLU A 32 24.36 -13.18 12.63
C GLU A 32 24.60 -11.78 12.04
N PHE A 33 23.53 -11.02 11.78
CA PHE A 33 23.60 -9.63 11.31
C PHE A 33 23.95 -8.62 12.42
N ARG A 34 23.84 -9.01 13.69
CA ARG A 34 24.19 -8.19 14.86
C ARG A 34 25.62 -8.42 15.37
N GLN A 35 26.37 -9.34 14.76
CA GLN A 35 27.74 -9.63 15.17
C GLN A 35 28.66 -8.44 14.87
N GLY A 36 29.53 -8.12 15.82
CA GLY A 36 30.55 -7.10 15.63
C GLY A 36 31.51 -7.45 14.50
N LEU A 37 31.97 -6.42 13.79
CA LEU A 37 33.02 -6.57 12.78
C LEU A 37 34.36 -7.00 13.43
N PRO A 38 35.25 -7.68 12.70
CA PRO A 38 36.59 -7.98 13.20
C PRO A 38 37.34 -6.69 13.55
N LEU A 39 37.97 -6.61 14.73
CA LEU A 39 38.61 -5.37 15.22
C LEU A 39 39.65 -4.77 14.27
N ASN A 40 40.33 -5.61 13.50
CA ASN A 40 41.41 -5.22 12.60
C ASN A 40 41.01 -5.19 11.13
N TYR A 41 39.70 -5.21 10.80
CA TYR A 41 39.25 -5.31 9.40
C TYR A 41 39.78 -4.21 8.49
N LEU A 42 40.03 -3.01 9.03
CA LEU A 42 40.59 -1.88 8.31
C LEU A 42 42.04 -2.11 7.82
N ASN A 43 42.76 -3.09 8.37
CA ASN A 43 44.11 -3.41 7.94
C ASN A 43 44.15 -4.16 6.59
N TYR A 44 43.03 -4.74 6.16
CA TYR A 44 42.93 -5.55 4.93
C TYR A 44 41.69 -5.24 4.07
N SER A 45 40.94 -4.20 4.45
CA SER A 45 39.78 -3.69 3.70
C SER A 45 39.92 -2.19 3.42
N GLY A 46 39.04 -1.64 2.57
CA GLY A 46 39.10 -0.25 2.12
C GLY A 46 39.93 -0.04 0.86
N VAL A 47 39.88 1.18 0.31
CA VAL A 47 40.47 1.56 -0.99
C VAL A 47 41.99 1.30 -1.02
N ALA A 48 42.70 1.63 0.06
CA ALA A 48 44.14 1.42 0.18
C ALA A 48 44.56 -0.07 0.13
N ASN A 49 43.63 -0.98 0.44
CA ASN A 49 43.82 -2.43 0.44
C ASN A 49 43.00 -3.11 -0.67
N SER A 50 42.60 -2.38 -1.72
CA SER A 50 41.69 -2.92 -2.75
C SER A 50 42.31 -4.07 -3.55
N ASP A 51 43.61 -3.95 -3.85
CA ASP A 51 44.39 -4.90 -4.65
C ASP A 51 45.15 -5.95 -3.79
N THR A 52 45.03 -5.90 -2.46
CA THR A 52 45.74 -6.86 -1.61
C THR A 52 45.05 -8.22 -1.67
N VAL A 53 45.82 -9.29 -1.88
CA VAL A 53 45.30 -10.65 -1.96
C VAL A 53 45.72 -11.40 -0.70
N THR A 54 44.95 -11.20 0.38
CA THR A 54 45.17 -11.88 1.66
C THR A 54 44.00 -12.82 1.99
N LYS A 55 44.27 -13.81 2.84
CA LYS A 55 43.23 -14.72 3.31
C LYS A 55 42.16 -13.97 4.11
N GLU A 56 42.58 -13.03 4.95
CA GLU A 56 41.71 -12.22 5.81
C GLU A 56 40.73 -11.38 4.97
N ARG A 57 41.22 -10.74 3.90
CA ARG A 57 40.36 -10.01 2.96
C ARG A 57 39.38 -10.94 2.25
N SER A 58 39.88 -12.08 1.78
CA SER A 58 39.05 -13.07 1.08
C SER A 58 37.94 -13.63 1.98
N ASP A 59 38.27 -13.96 3.23
CA ASP A 59 37.31 -14.45 4.23
C ASP A 59 36.30 -13.35 4.61
N PHE A 60 36.74 -12.08 4.72
CA PHE A 60 35.85 -10.93 4.95
C PHE A 60 34.87 -10.71 3.80
N LEU A 61 35.32 -10.74 2.53
CA LEU A 61 34.44 -10.61 1.37
C LEU A 61 33.45 -11.77 1.28
N ARG A 62 33.89 -13.00 1.53
CA ARG A 62 33.00 -14.18 1.62
C ARG A 62 31.97 -14.02 2.73
N ARG A 63 32.35 -13.41 3.86
CA ARG A 63 31.42 -13.11 4.95
C ARG A 63 30.33 -12.14 4.50
N VAL A 64 30.69 -11.07 3.78
CA VAL A 64 29.74 -10.11 3.21
C VAL A 64 28.81 -10.79 2.20
N GLU A 65 29.35 -11.57 1.26
CA GLU A 65 28.56 -12.32 0.26
C GLU A 65 27.55 -13.26 0.93
N LYS A 66 27.98 -14.00 1.96
CA LYS A 66 27.10 -14.88 2.73
C LYS A 66 25.94 -14.10 3.38
N LEU A 67 26.23 -12.96 4.01
CA LEU A 67 25.20 -12.13 4.64
C LEU A 67 24.24 -11.53 3.61
N MET A 68 24.76 -11.05 2.47
CA MET A 68 23.93 -10.53 1.38
C MET A 68 23.02 -11.61 0.78
N THR A 69 23.53 -12.83 0.62
CA THR A 69 22.71 -13.97 0.17
C THR A 69 21.66 -14.34 1.20
N LYS A 70 22.01 -14.32 2.49
CA LYS A 70 21.09 -14.60 3.59
C LYS A 70 19.99 -13.52 3.70
N LEU A 71 20.28 -12.28 3.36
CA LEU A 71 19.31 -11.18 3.41
C LEU A 71 18.04 -11.46 2.58
N ILE A 72 18.15 -12.25 1.51
CA ILE A 72 17.02 -12.62 0.65
C ILE A 72 15.92 -13.32 1.46
N SER A 73 16.26 -14.13 2.47
CA SER A 73 15.25 -14.83 3.28
C SER A 73 14.51 -13.92 4.27
N HIS A 74 14.99 -12.69 4.47
CA HIS A 74 14.36 -11.69 5.34
C HIS A 74 13.66 -10.59 4.53
N ALA A 75 13.60 -10.70 3.20
CA ALA A 75 13.10 -9.64 2.34
C ALA A 75 11.56 -9.59 2.34
N PRO A 76 10.93 -8.51 2.85
CA PRO A 76 9.48 -8.37 2.85
C PRO A 76 8.98 -7.87 1.50
N VAL A 77 8.99 -8.75 0.49
CA VAL A 77 8.73 -8.41 -0.92
C VAL A 77 7.34 -7.78 -1.11
N ASP A 78 6.31 -8.33 -0.48
CA ASP A 78 4.93 -7.85 -0.63
C ASP A 78 4.75 -6.47 0.03
N ALA A 79 5.29 -6.28 1.23
CA ALA A 79 5.25 -4.98 1.91
C ALA A 79 6.01 -3.91 1.11
N ALA A 80 7.16 -4.25 0.53
CA ALA A 80 7.87 -3.33 -0.37
C ALA A 80 7.06 -3.02 -1.64
N ALA A 81 6.35 -4.02 -2.21
CA ALA A 81 5.48 -3.78 -3.36
C ALA A 81 4.29 -2.88 -3.01
N ASP A 82 3.72 -3.01 -1.81
CA ASP A 82 2.68 -2.13 -1.30
C ASP A 82 3.16 -0.69 -1.16
N GLN A 83 4.33 -0.49 -0.54
CA GLN A 83 4.92 0.84 -0.40
C GLN A 83 5.28 1.47 -1.76
N MET A 84 5.71 0.67 -2.73
CA MET A 84 5.94 1.13 -4.11
C MET A 84 4.62 1.53 -4.78
N ALA A 85 3.55 0.76 -4.57
CA ALA A 85 2.22 1.07 -5.07
C ALA A 85 1.66 2.36 -4.44
N VAL A 86 1.89 2.61 -3.15
CA VAL A 86 1.50 3.88 -2.49
C VAL A 86 2.16 5.08 -3.17
N ARG A 87 3.46 4.99 -3.49
CA ARG A 87 4.15 6.05 -4.26
C ARG A 87 3.49 6.29 -5.62
N MET A 88 3.13 5.21 -6.34
CA MET A 88 2.42 5.34 -7.61
C MET A 88 1.04 5.97 -7.46
N LEU A 89 0.30 5.64 -6.40
CA LEU A 89 -0.99 6.25 -6.11
C LEU A 89 -0.83 7.74 -5.81
N GLN A 90 0.20 8.14 -5.07
CA GLN A 90 0.50 9.54 -4.80
C GLN A 90 0.81 10.34 -6.08
N ASP A 91 1.51 9.72 -7.03
CA ASP A 91 1.90 10.34 -8.31
C ASP A 91 0.75 10.40 -9.32
N ALA A 92 -0.33 9.64 -9.09
CA ALA A 92 -1.44 9.53 -10.01
C ALA A 92 -2.35 10.78 -9.99
N LEU A 93 -2.97 11.07 -11.12
CA LEU A 93 -4.07 12.03 -11.17
C LEU A 93 -5.32 11.45 -10.49
N PRO A 94 -6.23 12.29 -9.96
CA PRO A 94 -7.54 11.83 -9.52
C PRO A 94 -8.32 11.22 -10.70
N PRO A 95 -9.14 10.19 -10.46
CA PRO A 95 -9.85 9.51 -11.53
C PRO A 95 -10.93 10.41 -12.13
N VAL A 96 -11.03 10.41 -13.46
CA VAL A 96 -12.17 11.00 -14.16
C VAL A 96 -13.28 9.97 -14.21
N LEU A 97 -14.35 10.20 -13.44
CA LEU A 97 -15.50 9.30 -13.35
C LEU A 97 -16.42 9.42 -14.56
N THR A 98 -16.89 8.28 -15.04
CA THR A 98 -18.02 8.17 -15.96
C THR A 98 -19.31 8.60 -15.28
N GLU A 99 -20.34 8.91 -16.06
CA GLU A 99 -21.66 9.25 -15.53
C GLU A 99 -22.26 8.10 -14.70
N ALA A 100 -22.04 6.85 -15.12
CA ALA A 100 -22.43 5.66 -14.38
C ALA A 100 -21.67 5.54 -13.05
N GLU A 101 -20.33 5.69 -13.05
CA GLU A 101 -19.55 5.68 -11.79
C GLU A 101 -19.98 6.80 -10.84
N ARG A 102 -20.24 8.01 -11.38
CA ARG A 102 -20.66 9.17 -10.57
C ARG A 102 -22.02 8.94 -9.93
N SER A 103 -23.02 8.52 -10.70
CA SER A 103 -24.41 8.31 -10.22
C SER A 103 -24.53 7.27 -9.10
N HIS A 104 -23.64 6.28 -9.07
CA HIS A 104 -23.63 5.22 -8.05
C HIS A 104 -22.57 5.45 -6.94
N SER A 105 -22.02 6.66 -6.86
CA SER A 105 -21.00 7.04 -5.86
C SER A 105 -21.49 8.17 -4.97
N VAL A 106 -20.73 8.47 -3.92
CA VAL A 106 -20.95 9.65 -3.08
C VAL A 106 -21.04 10.96 -3.87
N TYR A 107 -20.39 11.06 -5.04
CA TYR A 107 -20.39 12.26 -5.89
C TYR A 107 -21.67 12.48 -6.71
N GLY A 108 -22.59 11.51 -6.69
CA GLY A 108 -23.86 11.55 -7.41
C GLY A 108 -25.04 11.05 -6.60
N SER A 109 -24.87 10.80 -5.28
CA SER A 109 -25.87 10.21 -4.37
C SER A 109 -27.16 11.03 -4.21
N GLY A 110 -27.26 12.20 -4.83
CA GLY A 110 -28.47 13.03 -4.83
C GLY A 110 -28.77 13.73 -3.51
N ALA A 111 -27.89 13.62 -2.51
CA ALA A 111 -28.06 14.27 -1.22
C ALA A 111 -28.18 15.80 -1.39
N SER A 112 -29.28 16.38 -0.93
CA SER A 112 -29.59 17.80 -1.02
C SER A 112 -29.98 18.39 0.33
N TRP A 113 -29.80 19.70 0.49
CA TRP A 113 -30.27 20.43 1.66
C TRP A 113 -31.64 21.03 1.39
N GLU A 114 -32.66 20.53 2.08
CA GLU A 114 -34.06 20.94 1.93
C GLU A 114 -34.68 21.18 3.31
N ASP A 115 -35.31 22.34 3.52
CA ASP A 115 -36.01 22.71 4.76
C ASP A 115 -35.22 22.47 6.06
N GLY A 116 -33.92 22.76 6.02
CA GLY A 116 -33.04 22.64 7.19
C GLY A 116 -32.59 21.21 7.50
N LYS A 117 -32.80 20.27 6.58
CA LYS A 117 -32.40 18.86 6.71
C LYS A 117 -31.72 18.37 5.43
N ILE A 118 -30.87 17.37 5.57
CA ILE A 118 -30.33 16.65 4.43
C ILE A 118 -31.34 15.57 4.02
N VAL A 119 -31.70 15.53 2.74
CA VAL A 119 -32.59 14.53 2.15
C VAL A 119 -31.86 13.71 1.09
N ASN A 120 -32.39 12.55 0.73
CA ASN A 120 -31.85 11.64 -0.30
C ASN A 120 -30.41 11.17 -0.05
N MET A 121 -29.99 11.03 1.20
CA MET A 121 -28.69 10.47 1.53
C MET A 121 -28.71 8.94 1.36
N MET A 122 -27.77 8.42 0.57
CA MET A 122 -27.58 6.98 0.45
C MET A 122 -27.20 6.38 1.80
N THR A 123 -27.92 5.32 2.21
CA THR A 123 -27.64 4.60 3.47
C THR A 123 -27.15 3.20 3.13
N ILE A 124 -25.93 2.86 3.56
CA ILE A 124 -25.38 1.52 3.41
C ILE A 124 -26.04 0.59 4.42
N THR A 125 -26.45 -0.59 3.96
CA THR A 125 -27.04 -1.64 4.78
C THR A 125 -26.39 -2.98 4.46
N GLY A 126 -26.71 -4.03 5.23
CA GLY A 126 -26.23 -5.38 4.95
C GLY A 126 -26.61 -5.93 3.56
N ASP A 127 -27.72 -5.47 2.99
CA ASP A 127 -28.18 -5.93 1.67
C ASP A 127 -27.60 -5.14 0.49
N THR A 128 -26.93 -4.01 0.77
CA THR A 128 -26.30 -3.17 -0.25
C THR A 128 -25.20 -3.95 -0.98
N ASP A 129 -25.21 -3.88 -2.30
CA ASP A 129 -24.16 -4.41 -3.17
C ASP A 129 -23.12 -3.32 -3.42
N VAL A 130 -21.85 -3.58 -3.11
CA VAL A 130 -20.74 -2.64 -3.31
C VAL A 130 -19.62 -3.24 -4.15
N ARG A 131 -18.89 -2.37 -4.85
CA ARG A 131 -17.61 -2.71 -5.50
C ARG A 131 -16.66 -1.53 -5.46
N LEU A 132 -15.38 -1.78 -5.67
CA LEU A 132 -14.40 -0.73 -5.94
C LEU A 132 -14.83 0.12 -7.14
N ILE A 133 -14.74 1.45 -7.05
CA ILE A 133 -15.18 2.37 -8.11
C ILE A 133 -14.47 2.10 -9.43
N ARG A 134 -13.14 1.89 -9.37
CA ARG A 134 -12.28 1.58 -10.51
C ARG A 134 -11.02 0.83 -10.07
N ARG A 135 -10.50 -0.06 -10.92
CA ARG A 135 -9.24 -0.76 -10.65
C ARG A 135 -8.07 0.22 -10.53
N GLY A 136 -7.20 0.00 -9.55
CA GLY A 136 -5.97 0.77 -9.38
C GLY A 136 -6.12 2.14 -8.71
N VAL A 137 -7.31 2.49 -8.20
CA VAL A 137 -7.52 3.74 -7.46
C VAL A 137 -7.28 3.60 -5.95
N ALA A 138 -7.10 2.37 -5.46
CA ALA A 138 -6.92 2.07 -4.04
C ALA A 138 -5.91 0.93 -3.82
N ARG A 139 -5.17 0.98 -2.72
CA ARG A 139 -4.24 -0.06 -2.27
C ARG A 139 -4.41 -0.29 -0.76
N LEU A 140 -4.62 -1.55 -0.38
CA LEU A 140 -4.55 -2.00 1.01
C LEU A 140 -3.08 -2.14 1.41
N VAL A 141 -2.72 -1.62 2.57
CA VAL A 141 -1.36 -1.66 3.11
C VAL A 141 -1.45 -2.01 4.59
N SER A 142 -0.69 -3.00 5.03
CA SER A 142 -0.52 -3.28 6.46
C SER A 142 0.48 -2.30 7.06
N GLU A 143 0.09 -1.66 8.16
CA GLU A 143 0.97 -0.89 9.03
C GLU A 143 1.09 -1.61 10.39
N ALA A 144 1.88 -1.08 11.32
CA ALA A 144 2.29 -1.81 12.53
C ALA A 144 1.10 -2.33 13.36
N ASP A 145 0.06 -1.50 13.55
CA ASP A 145 -1.08 -1.81 14.41
C ASP A 145 -2.44 -1.67 13.69
N CYS A 146 -2.44 -1.39 12.38
CA CYS A 146 -3.64 -1.10 11.60
C CYS A 146 -3.47 -1.50 10.13
N VAL A 147 -4.56 -1.45 9.37
CA VAL A 147 -4.53 -1.53 7.92
C VAL A 147 -5.04 -0.23 7.31
N CYS A 148 -4.36 0.24 6.28
CA CYS A 148 -4.67 1.49 5.61
C CYS A 148 -5.11 1.23 4.16
N ILE A 149 -6.11 1.99 3.71
CA ILE A 149 -6.45 2.10 2.29
C ILE A 149 -5.98 3.46 1.78
N TYR A 150 -4.89 3.45 1.01
CA TYR A 150 -4.43 4.61 0.25
C TYR A 150 -5.23 4.70 -1.05
N HIS A 151 -5.62 5.89 -1.48
CA HIS A 151 -6.43 6.06 -2.68
C HIS A 151 -6.16 7.34 -3.47
N THR A 152 -6.51 7.35 -4.75
CA THR A 152 -6.33 8.50 -5.65
C THR A 152 -7.50 9.48 -5.66
N MET A 153 -8.60 9.18 -4.95
CA MET A 153 -9.88 9.91 -5.07
C MET A 153 -9.77 11.39 -4.72
N GLU A 154 -8.86 11.73 -3.81
CA GLU A 154 -8.62 13.09 -3.31
C GLU A 154 -7.31 13.70 -3.82
N ASN A 155 -6.66 13.06 -4.81
CA ASN A 155 -5.44 13.61 -5.40
C ASN A 155 -5.74 14.94 -6.13
N SER A 156 -4.76 15.84 -6.11
CA SER A 156 -4.80 17.04 -6.95
C SER A 156 -4.42 16.74 -8.40
N ARG A 157 -4.86 17.62 -9.31
CA ARG A 157 -4.34 17.67 -10.68
C ARG A 157 -2.97 18.34 -10.77
N VAL A 158 -2.51 18.96 -9.69
CA VAL A 158 -1.17 19.51 -9.53
C VAL A 158 -0.32 18.48 -8.79
N TYR A 159 0.82 18.12 -9.38
CA TYR A 159 1.71 17.08 -8.86
C TYR A 159 2.16 17.40 -7.42
N HIS A 160 1.86 16.49 -6.49
CA HIS A 160 2.23 16.54 -5.07
C HIS A 160 1.78 17.81 -4.33
N GLU A 161 0.68 18.43 -4.77
CA GLU A 161 0.07 19.56 -4.04
C GLU A 161 -0.47 19.13 -2.66
N VAL A 162 -0.92 17.89 -2.55
CA VAL A 162 -1.48 17.30 -1.33
C VAL A 162 -0.70 16.04 -0.93
N GLN A 163 -0.73 15.71 0.36
CA GLN A 163 -0.21 14.44 0.85
C GLN A 163 -1.14 13.28 0.44
N PRO A 164 -0.64 12.03 0.37
CA PRO A 164 -1.48 10.87 0.11
C PRO A 164 -2.57 10.75 1.17
N GLU A 165 -3.83 10.72 0.73
CA GLU A 165 -4.95 10.44 1.60
C GLU A 165 -5.08 8.94 1.84
N ARG A 166 -5.43 8.59 3.07
CA ARG A 166 -5.63 7.22 3.51
C ARG A 166 -6.80 7.10 4.47
N VAL A 167 -7.41 5.93 4.47
CA VAL A 167 -8.43 5.54 5.43
C VAL A 167 -7.87 4.42 6.30
N GLU A 168 -7.90 4.62 7.61
CA GLU A 168 -7.30 3.70 8.58
C GLU A 168 -8.39 2.84 9.22
N PHE A 169 -8.11 1.53 9.32
CA PHE A 169 -8.98 0.55 9.93
C PHE A 169 -8.18 -0.36 10.87
N GLU A 170 -8.89 -0.97 11.82
CA GLU A 170 -8.31 -2.05 12.61
C GLU A 170 -7.96 -3.25 11.71
N THR A 171 -6.97 -4.05 12.14
CA THR A 171 -6.44 -5.18 11.34
C THR A 171 -7.50 -6.22 10.96
N GLU A 172 -8.56 -6.37 11.77
CA GLU A 172 -9.71 -7.23 11.49
C GLU A 172 -10.53 -6.82 10.25
N ALA A 173 -10.41 -5.57 9.79
CA ALA A 173 -11.01 -5.12 8.53
C ALA A 173 -10.33 -5.72 7.29
N GLY A 174 -9.06 -6.13 7.41
CA GLY A 174 -8.22 -6.57 6.29
C GLY A 174 -8.90 -7.57 5.36
N PRO A 175 -9.39 -8.74 5.87
CA PRO A 175 -10.05 -9.75 5.05
C PRO A 175 -11.29 -9.22 4.30
N SER A 176 -12.06 -8.33 4.93
CA SER A 176 -13.26 -7.75 4.32
C SER A 176 -12.91 -6.77 3.20
N ILE A 177 -11.88 -5.97 3.39
CA ILE A 177 -11.38 -5.05 2.38
C ILE A 177 -10.74 -5.82 1.21
N GLU A 178 -9.92 -6.83 1.49
CA GLU A 178 -9.34 -7.72 0.46
C GLU A 178 -10.43 -8.37 -0.40
N CYS A 179 -11.52 -8.84 0.23
CA CYS A 179 -12.67 -9.40 -0.48
C CYS A 179 -13.24 -8.42 -1.51
N ILE A 180 -13.45 -7.15 -1.12
CA ILE A 180 -13.97 -6.10 -2.01
C ILE A 180 -12.99 -5.79 -3.14
N LEU A 181 -11.70 -5.62 -2.83
CA LEU A 181 -10.66 -5.30 -3.81
C LEU A 181 -10.48 -6.40 -4.85
N ASN A 182 -10.48 -7.66 -4.41
CA ASN A 182 -10.30 -8.83 -5.27
C ASN A 182 -11.56 -9.18 -6.08
N ALA A 183 -12.75 -8.80 -5.61
CA ALA A 183 -13.99 -9.05 -6.33
C ALA A 183 -14.16 -8.17 -7.57
N PHE A 184 -13.49 -7.00 -7.64
CA PHE A 184 -13.63 -6.06 -8.77
C PHE A 184 -13.39 -6.76 -10.13
N PRO A 185 -14.27 -6.57 -11.13
CA PRO A 185 -15.34 -5.57 -11.20
C PRO A 185 -16.71 -6.02 -10.64
N ASN A 186 -16.78 -7.19 -10.02
CA ASN A 186 -18.03 -7.72 -9.49
C ASN A 186 -18.42 -7.02 -8.18
N PHE A 187 -19.72 -6.99 -7.93
CA PHE A 187 -20.28 -6.51 -6.67
C PHE A 187 -20.27 -7.62 -5.61
N VAL A 188 -20.11 -7.20 -4.36
CA VAL A 188 -20.23 -8.04 -3.16
C VAL A 188 -21.27 -7.41 -2.24
N LYS A 189 -22.15 -8.23 -1.66
CA LYS A 189 -23.09 -7.74 -0.64
C LYS A 189 -22.36 -7.50 0.68
N VAL A 190 -22.69 -6.40 1.34
CA VAL A 190 -22.06 -6.02 2.62
C VAL A 190 -22.17 -7.14 3.66
N LYS A 191 -23.33 -7.79 3.81
CA LYS A 191 -23.51 -8.88 4.77
C LYS A 191 -22.64 -10.11 4.50
N ASP A 192 -22.23 -10.32 3.25
CA ASP A 192 -21.45 -11.48 2.81
C ASP A 192 -19.93 -11.27 2.98
N LEU A 193 -19.49 -10.08 3.41
CA LEU A 193 -18.08 -9.80 3.69
C LEU A 193 -17.56 -10.64 4.87
N PRO A 194 -16.29 -11.08 4.86
CA PRO A 194 -15.70 -11.90 5.92
C PRO A 194 -15.47 -11.10 7.21
N HIS A 195 -16.49 -11.06 8.07
CA HIS A 195 -16.46 -10.58 9.46
C HIS A 195 -17.71 -11.10 10.19
N ASP A 196 -17.71 -11.21 11.52
CA ASP A 196 -18.88 -11.72 12.26
C ASP A 196 -19.88 -10.62 12.62
N ASN A 197 -19.39 -9.39 12.85
CA ASN A 197 -20.24 -8.25 13.19
C ASN A 197 -20.72 -7.52 11.92
N LEU A 198 -22.04 -7.45 11.70
CA LEU A 198 -22.66 -6.75 10.58
C LEU A 198 -22.53 -5.22 10.68
N GLU A 199 -22.65 -4.65 11.88
CA GLU A 199 -22.52 -3.20 12.12
C GLU A 199 -21.13 -2.74 11.70
N PHE A 200 -20.10 -3.49 12.11
CA PHE A 200 -18.72 -3.26 11.68
C PHE A 200 -18.56 -3.26 10.15
N LYS A 201 -19.16 -4.25 9.46
CA LYS A 201 -19.11 -4.30 7.98
C LYS A 201 -19.77 -3.08 7.35
N VAL A 202 -20.92 -2.67 7.88
CA VAL A 202 -21.67 -1.50 7.39
C VAL A 202 -20.86 -0.23 7.61
N ASP A 203 -20.29 -0.02 8.78
CA ASP A 203 -19.49 1.17 9.10
C ASP A 203 -18.23 1.25 8.22
N MET A 204 -17.50 0.14 8.09
CA MET A 204 -16.31 0.05 7.23
C MET A 204 -16.65 0.37 5.77
N VAL A 205 -17.72 -0.21 5.22
CA VAL A 205 -18.14 0.05 3.84
C VAL A 205 -18.66 1.48 3.67
N THR A 206 -19.36 2.02 4.66
CA THR A 206 -19.84 3.41 4.65
C THR A 206 -18.65 4.36 4.54
N MET A 207 -17.61 4.17 5.35
CA MET A 207 -16.41 5.01 5.32
C MET A 207 -15.72 4.99 3.95
N LEU A 208 -15.55 3.80 3.35
CA LEU A 208 -14.96 3.66 2.02
C LEU A 208 -15.84 4.27 0.91
N TYR A 209 -17.17 4.17 1.05
CA TYR A 209 -18.11 4.79 0.12
C TYR A 209 -18.09 6.32 0.21
N GLU A 210 -18.07 6.88 1.42
CA GLU A 210 -17.99 8.32 1.67
C GLU A 210 -16.68 8.93 1.13
N LYS A 211 -15.59 8.16 1.17
CA LYS A 211 -14.31 8.51 0.53
C LYS A 211 -14.30 8.35 -1.00
N GLY A 212 -15.42 7.94 -1.60
CA GLY A 212 -15.58 7.75 -3.04
C GLY A 212 -14.82 6.55 -3.60
N VAL A 213 -14.28 5.68 -2.74
CA VAL A 213 -13.51 4.49 -3.14
C VAL A 213 -14.45 3.40 -3.66
N LEU A 214 -15.68 3.34 -3.14
CA LEU A 214 -16.69 2.36 -3.54
C LEU A 214 -17.84 3.01 -4.33
N VAL A 215 -18.53 2.16 -5.10
CA VAL A 215 -19.83 2.45 -5.68
C VAL A 215 -20.84 1.40 -5.25
N THR A 216 -22.11 1.79 -5.18
CA THR A 216 -23.24 0.88 -4.98
C THR A 216 -23.78 0.39 -6.31
N LYS A 217 -24.61 -0.66 -6.29
CA LYS A 217 -25.27 -1.17 -7.50
C LYS A 217 -26.54 -0.39 -7.85
N GLU A 218 -27.20 0.14 -6.83
CA GLU A 218 -28.40 0.97 -6.87
C GLU A 218 -28.20 2.18 -5.96
#